data_AF-A0A916QF20-F1
#
_entry.id   AF-A0A916QF20-F1
#
_cell.length_a   1.000
_cell.length_b   1.000
_cell.length_c   1.000
_cell.angle_alpha   90.00
_cell.angle_beta   90.00
_cell.angle_gamma   90.00
#
_symmetry.space_group_name_H-M   'P 1'
#
loop_
_entity.id
_entity.type
_entity.pdbx_description
1 polymer ?
#
loop_
_entity_poly.entity_id
_entity_poly.type
_entity_poly.pdbx_seq_one_letter_code
_entity_poly.pdbx_strand_id
1 'polypeptide(L)'
;MNERETASTTSAAVHAASEAADAANVAANTAVHAAANVAANTAVHAAANVAANAGTNNGEREGCKGCSASVHVDQQQLDRILASLNARPEQCVDEATYMQRLSICQTCPSLAYDTTCMHCGCLVAVRALLKNQACPYPGQARWS
;
A
#
# COMPACT_ATOMS: atom_id res chain seq x y z
N MET A 1 -36.79 32.76 -49.16
CA MET A 1 -35.67 33.23 -48.32
C MET A 1 -35.48 32.22 -47.21
N ASN A 2 -34.52 31.31 -47.43
CA ASN A 2 -34.05 30.29 -46.49
C ASN A 2 -32.77 30.86 -45.85
N GLU A 3 -32.57 30.81 -44.53
CA GLU A 3 -31.23 31.05 -43.94
C GLU A 3 -31.06 30.74 -42.44
N ARG A 4 -31.97 30.01 -41.77
CA ARG A 4 -31.87 29.79 -40.30
C ARG A 4 -31.79 28.34 -39.81
N GLU A 5 -31.72 27.35 -40.69
CA GLU A 5 -31.69 25.93 -40.27
C GLU A 5 -30.32 25.23 -40.38
N THR A 6 -29.26 25.91 -40.83
CA THR A 6 -27.96 25.25 -41.09
C THR A 6 -26.93 25.33 -39.96
N ALA A 7 -27.16 26.09 -38.89
CA ALA A 7 -26.14 26.34 -37.85
C ALA A 7 -26.14 25.33 -36.68
N SER A 8 -27.25 24.61 -36.44
CA SER A 8 -27.38 23.71 -35.29
C SER A 8 -26.76 22.34 -35.53
N THR A 9 -26.80 21.85 -36.77
CA THR A 9 -26.31 20.52 -37.14
C THR A 9 -24.78 20.44 -37.22
N THR A 10 -24.07 21.55 -37.37
CA THR A 10 -22.60 21.54 -37.49
C THR A 10 -21.92 21.26 -36.15
N SER A 11 -22.42 21.81 -35.04
CA SER A 11 -21.74 21.71 -33.73
C SER A 11 -21.76 20.29 -33.13
N ALA A 12 -22.83 19.52 -33.38
CA ALA A 12 -22.93 18.13 -32.93
C ALA A 12 -21.97 17.19 -33.69
N ALA A 13 -21.72 17.48 -34.97
CA ALA A 13 -20.80 16.68 -35.79
C ALA A 13 -19.32 16.90 -35.41
N VAL A 14 -18.93 18.12 -35.00
CA VAL A 14 -17.54 18.40 -34.58
C VAL A 14 -17.20 17.74 -33.24
N HIS A 15 -18.16 17.67 -32.31
CA HIS A 15 -17.97 17.00 -31.02
C HIS A 15 -17.77 15.48 -31.18
N ALA A 16 -18.62 14.83 -31.99
CA ALA A 16 -18.52 13.38 -32.21
C ALA A 16 -17.21 12.97 -32.92
N ALA A 17 -16.64 13.85 -33.75
CA ALA A 17 -15.35 13.60 -34.41
C ALA A 17 -14.15 13.73 -33.45
N SER A 18 -14.23 14.59 -32.44
CA SER A 18 -13.15 14.77 -31.45
C SER A 18 -13.04 13.56 -30.51
N GLU A 19 -14.18 12.99 -30.08
CA GLU A 19 -14.21 11.86 -29.14
C GLU A 19 -13.61 10.57 -29.73
N ALA A 20 -13.74 10.36 -31.05
CA ALA A 20 -13.14 9.22 -31.74
C ALA A 20 -11.60 9.33 -31.87
N ALA A 21 -11.07 10.55 -31.98
CA ALA A 21 -9.63 10.80 -32.07
C ALA A 21 -8.92 10.60 -30.72
N ASP A 22 -9.57 10.98 -29.61
CA ASP A 22 -9.03 10.79 -28.26
C ASP A 22 -8.92 9.32 -27.84
N ALA A 23 -9.90 8.49 -28.21
CA ALA A 23 -9.88 7.06 -27.91
C ALA A 23 -8.72 6.32 -28.59
N ALA A 24 -8.39 6.68 -29.83
CA ALA A 24 -7.28 6.09 -30.58
C ALA A 24 -5.90 6.47 -29.97
N ASN A 25 -5.77 7.71 -29.50
CA ASN A 25 -4.53 8.21 -28.88
C ASN A 25 -4.25 7.56 -27.51
N VAL A 26 -5.30 7.33 -26.70
CA VAL A 26 -5.18 6.63 -25.40
C VAL A 26 -4.78 5.16 -25.58
N ALA A 27 -5.29 4.48 -26.61
CA ALA A 27 -4.94 3.09 -26.91
C ALA A 27 -3.46 2.96 -27.36
N ALA A 28 -2.97 3.89 -28.18
CA ALA A 28 -1.59 3.89 -28.64
C ALA A 28 -0.57 4.14 -27.50
N ASN A 29 -0.87 5.07 -26.57
CA ASN A 29 0.02 5.39 -25.46
C ASN A 29 0.10 4.28 -24.39
N THR A 30 -0.99 3.51 -24.21
CA THR A 30 -1.01 2.39 -23.26
C THR A 30 -0.08 1.24 -23.69
N ALA A 31 0.06 1.01 -25.00
CA ALA A 31 0.92 -0.04 -25.54
C ALA A 31 2.42 0.25 -25.38
N VAL A 32 2.84 1.52 -25.45
CA VAL A 32 4.25 1.92 -25.35
C VAL A 32 4.78 1.81 -23.90
N HIS A 33 3.95 2.09 -22.89
CA HIS A 33 4.35 2.00 -21.48
C HIS A 33 4.43 0.57 -20.94
N ALA A 34 3.65 -0.37 -21.49
CA ALA A 34 3.67 -1.76 -21.04
C ALA A 34 4.97 -2.50 -21.40
N ALA A 35 5.61 -2.14 -22.52
CA ALA A 35 6.84 -2.80 -22.98
C ALA A 35 8.12 -2.30 -22.29
N ALA A 36 8.15 -1.07 -21.78
CA ALA A 36 9.34 -0.48 -21.17
C ALA A 36 9.63 -0.98 -19.73
N ASN A 37 8.60 -1.38 -18.97
CA ASN A 37 8.75 -1.71 -17.55
C ASN A 37 9.12 -3.16 -17.25
N VAL A 38 9.01 -4.08 -18.21
CA VAL A 38 9.35 -5.51 -18.00
C VAL A 38 10.87 -5.75 -18.06
N ALA A 39 11.63 -4.91 -18.77
CA ALA A 39 13.08 -5.09 -18.94
C ALA A 39 13.93 -4.61 -17.75
N ALA A 40 13.42 -3.69 -16.92
CA ALA A 40 14.20 -3.05 -15.86
C ALA A 40 14.26 -3.84 -14.54
N ASN A 41 13.28 -4.71 -14.26
CA ASN A 41 13.12 -5.31 -12.92
C ASN A 41 13.76 -6.69 -12.72
N THR A 42 14.37 -7.29 -13.75
CA THR A 42 14.91 -8.67 -13.66
C THR A 42 16.40 -8.71 -13.25
N ALA A 43 17.05 -7.56 -13.06
CA ALA A 43 18.51 -7.50 -12.90
C ALA A 43 19.04 -7.39 -11.45
N VAL A 44 18.21 -7.24 -10.42
CA VAL A 44 18.70 -6.94 -9.04
C VAL A 44 18.87 -8.18 -8.16
N HIS A 45 18.34 -9.36 -8.53
CA HIS A 45 18.33 -10.54 -7.66
C HIS A 45 19.37 -11.62 -8.04
N ALA A 46 20.58 -11.23 -8.43
CA ALA A 46 21.69 -12.15 -8.64
C ALA A 46 23.04 -11.58 -8.14
N ALA A 47 23.38 -11.87 -6.88
CA ALA A 47 24.72 -12.34 -6.45
C ALA A 47 24.92 -12.24 -4.91
N ALA A 48 25.23 -13.41 -4.32
CA ALA A 48 26.23 -13.69 -3.27
C ALA A 48 26.15 -12.99 -1.88
N ASN A 49 26.18 -13.78 -0.80
CA ASN A 49 27.47 -14.27 -0.28
C ASN A 49 27.33 -15.44 0.72
N VAL A 50 28.17 -16.47 0.51
CA VAL A 50 28.41 -17.56 1.46
C VAL A 50 29.64 -17.16 2.29
N ALA A 51 29.48 -17.03 3.60
CA ALA A 51 30.60 -17.06 4.53
C ALA A 51 30.15 -17.74 5.83
N ALA A 52 30.80 -18.88 6.08
CA ALA A 52 30.63 -19.74 7.24
C ALA A 52 30.91 -19.02 8.56
N ASN A 53 30.24 -19.45 9.63
CA ASN A 53 30.82 -19.38 10.96
C ASN A 53 30.66 -20.74 11.64
N ALA A 54 31.77 -21.47 11.69
CA ALA A 54 31.89 -22.73 12.40
C ALA A 54 32.04 -22.42 13.90
N GLY A 55 31.06 -22.82 14.70
CA GLY A 55 31.15 -22.87 16.14
C GLY A 55 30.51 -24.17 16.64
N THR A 56 31.32 -25.18 16.91
CA THR A 56 30.87 -26.39 17.62
C THR A 56 30.91 -26.12 19.11
N ASN A 57 29.81 -26.34 19.82
CA ASN A 57 29.84 -26.72 21.23
C ASN A 57 28.61 -27.56 21.55
N ASN A 58 28.88 -28.74 22.10
CA ASN A 58 27.95 -29.83 22.32
C ASN A 58 27.00 -29.52 23.49
N GLY A 59 25.69 -29.68 23.26
CA GLY A 59 24.60 -29.43 24.20
C GLY A 59 23.46 -28.66 23.53
N GLU A 60 22.51 -29.35 22.89
CA GLU A 60 21.38 -28.75 22.17
C GLU A 60 20.50 -27.87 23.08
N ARG A 61 20.90 -26.61 23.21
CA ARG A 61 20.00 -25.50 23.50
C ARG A 61 19.50 -25.01 22.16
N GLU A 62 18.24 -25.31 21.81
CA GLU A 62 17.55 -24.57 20.75
C GLU A 62 17.81 -23.08 21.00
N GLY A 63 18.43 -22.40 20.03
CA GLY A 63 18.82 -21.00 20.17
C GLY A 63 17.64 -20.10 20.57
N CYS A 64 17.92 -18.86 20.98
CA CYS A 64 16.85 -17.92 21.32
C CYS A 64 15.83 -17.84 20.17
N LYS A 65 14.57 -18.20 20.46
CA LYS A 65 13.47 -18.18 19.48
C LYS A 65 13.30 -16.82 18.81
N GLY A 66 13.67 -15.73 19.49
CA GLY A 66 13.62 -14.38 18.94
C GLY A 66 14.79 -14.01 18.03
N CYS A 67 15.98 -14.59 18.24
CA CYS A 67 17.17 -14.25 17.44
C CYS A 67 17.13 -14.84 16.02
N SER A 68 16.36 -15.90 15.81
CA SER A 68 16.19 -16.55 14.50
C SER A 68 14.85 -16.24 13.82
N ALA A 69 13.91 -15.59 14.51
CA ALA A 69 12.60 -15.25 13.96
C ALA A 69 12.64 -13.99 13.09
N SER A 70 11.81 -13.97 12.03
CA SER A 70 11.55 -12.74 11.29
C SER A 70 10.46 -11.92 11.98
N VAL A 71 10.65 -10.61 12.02
CA VAL A 71 9.69 -9.63 12.56
C VAL A 71 8.91 -8.90 11.46
N HIS A 72 9.18 -9.22 10.18
CA HIS A 72 8.49 -8.60 9.05
C HIS A 72 7.17 -9.31 8.78
N VAL A 73 6.11 -8.52 8.60
CA VAL A 73 4.79 -8.99 8.18
C VAL A 73 4.60 -8.58 6.72
N ASP A 74 4.35 -9.56 5.85
CA ASP A 74 4.03 -9.26 4.45
C ASP A 74 2.61 -8.71 4.29
N GLN A 75 2.36 -8.10 3.14
CA GLN A 75 1.07 -7.45 2.87
C GLN A 75 -0.10 -8.45 2.90
N GLN A 76 0.07 -9.66 2.38
CA GLN A 76 -0.99 -10.67 2.34
C GLN A 76 -1.37 -11.14 3.74
N GLN A 77 -0.40 -11.27 4.64
CA GLN A 77 -0.64 -11.57 6.04
C GLN A 77 -1.37 -10.42 6.74
N LEU A 78 -0.96 -9.17 6.50
CA LEU A 78 -1.63 -8.00 7.04
C LEU A 78 -3.10 -7.92 6.57
N ASP A 79 -3.35 -8.10 5.28
CA ASP A 79 -4.68 -8.06 4.69
C ASP A 79 -5.61 -9.12 5.29
N ARG A 80 -5.11 -10.34 5.55
CA ARG A 80 -5.87 -11.40 6.24
C ARG A 80 -6.29 -10.99 7.65
N ILE A 81 -5.40 -10.32 8.39
CA ILE A 81 -5.71 -9.80 9.73
C ILE A 81 -6.79 -8.72 9.64
N LEU A 82 -6.64 -7.77 8.72
CA LEU A 82 -7.61 -6.69 8.53
C LEU A 82 -8.99 -7.21 8.09
N ALA A 83 -9.03 -8.21 7.19
CA ALA A 83 -10.27 -8.85 6.80
C ALA A 83 -11.01 -9.49 7.98
N SER A 84 -10.28 -10.16 8.88
CA SER A 84 -10.86 -10.74 10.09
C SER A 84 -11.42 -9.68 11.05
N LEU A 85 -10.82 -8.49 11.11
CA LEU A 85 -11.31 -7.38 11.93
C LEU A 85 -12.54 -6.71 11.30
N ASN A 86 -12.53 -6.51 9.98
CA ASN A 86 -13.64 -5.94 9.23
C ASN A 86 -14.91 -6.81 9.27
N ALA A 87 -14.78 -8.12 9.52
CA ALA A 87 -15.92 -8.99 9.83
C ALA A 87 -16.63 -8.66 11.16
N ARG A 88 -16.03 -7.78 11.99
CA ARG A 88 -16.51 -7.31 13.29
C ARG A 88 -16.54 -5.77 13.33
N PRO A 89 -17.37 -5.12 12.48
CA PRO A 89 -17.35 -3.66 12.28
C PRO A 89 -17.74 -2.88 13.54
N GLU A 90 -18.41 -3.50 14.52
CA GLU A 90 -18.73 -2.88 15.81
C GLU A 90 -17.47 -2.45 16.58
N GLN A 91 -16.32 -3.08 16.33
CA GLN A 91 -15.02 -2.73 16.91
C GLN A 91 -14.16 -1.82 16.04
N CYS A 92 -14.55 -1.59 14.79
CA CYS A 92 -13.75 -0.87 13.81
C CYS A 92 -14.26 0.55 13.58
N VAL A 93 -13.37 1.55 13.59
CA VAL A 93 -13.75 2.92 13.20
C VAL A 93 -14.24 2.96 11.75
N ASP A 94 -14.89 4.05 11.37
CA ASP A 94 -15.22 4.30 9.97
C ASP A 94 -13.95 4.50 9.12
N GLU A 95 -14.11 4.35 7.80
CA GLU A 95 -13.03 4.44 6.83
C GLU A 95 -12.28 5.78 6.87
N ALA A 96 -12.99 6.89 7.07
CA ALA A 96 -12.36 8.22 7.08
C ALA A 96 -11.44 8.37 8.30
N THR A 97 -11.92 7.97 9.49
CA THR A 97 -11.12 7.93 10.71
C THR A 97 -9.94 6.99 10.56
N TYR A 98 -10.14 5.80 9.95
CA TYR A 98 -9.07 4.83 9.71
C TYR A 98 -7.96 5.42 8.83
N MET A 99 -8.32 5.98 7.66
CA MET A 99 -7.36 6.57 6.73
C MET A 99 -6.63 7.77 7.34
N GLN A 100 -7.32 8.61 8.10
CA GLN A 100 -6.70 9.70 8.86
C GLN A 100 -5.64 9.16 9.83
N ARG A 101 -5.99 8.19 10.68
CA ARG A 101 -5.06 7.60 11.66
C ARG A 101 -3.87 6.93 10.96
N LEU A 102 -4.10 6.24 9.85
CA LEU A 102 -3.05 5.54 9.10
C LEU A 102 -2.07 6.50 8.45
N SER A 103 -2.54 7.58 7.83
CA SER A 103 -1.67 8.62 7.24
C SER A 103 -0.78 9.31 8.28
N ILE A 104 -1.28 9.52 9.50
CA ILE A 104 -0.46 10.01 10.63
C ILE A 104 0.64 9.02 10.99
N CYS A 105 0.35 7.71 10.97
CA CYS A 105 1.35 6.68 11.22
C CYS A 105 2.41 6.60 10.10
N GLN A 106 2.01 6.74 8.83
CA GLN A 106 2.92 6.71 7.68
C GLN A 106 3.97 7.83 7.70
N THR A 107 3.70 8.94 8.39
CA THR A 107 4.64 10.06 8.58
C THR A 107 5.30 10.07 9.95
N CYS A 108 5.07 9.03 10.77
CA CYS A 108 5.61 8.94 12.12
C CYS A 108 7.08 8.49 12.08
N PRO A 109 8.02 9.20 12.74
CA PRO A 109 9.43 8.79 12.77
C PRO A 109 9.64 7.48 13.55
N SER A 110 8.64 7.04 14.31
CA SER A 110 8.65 5.79 15.07
C SER A 110 7.95 4.64 14.33
N LEU A 111 7.73 4.75 13.02
CA LEU A 111 7.24 3.64 12.19
C LEU A 111 8.43 2.80 11.72
N ALA A 112 8.44 1.52 12.08
CA ALA A 112 9.42 0.54 11.62
C ALA A 112 8.79 -0.43 10.63
N TYR A 113 9.59 -0.87 9.65
CA TYR A 113 9.19 -1.87 8.64
C TYR A 113 7.90 -1.51 7.88
N ASP A 114 7.64 -0.21 7.74
CA ASP A 114 6.44 0.40 7.13
C ASP A 114 5.09 -0.02 7.74
N THR A 115 5.10 -0.80 8.81
CA THR A 115 3.91 -1.48 9.34
C THR A 115 3.83 -1.47 10.87
N THR A 116 4.94 -1.30 11.59
CA THR A 116 5.01 -1.58 13.03
C THR A 116 5.37 -0.33 13.83
N CYS A 117 4.58 -0.02 14.86
CA CYS A 117 4.87 1.10 15.75
C CYS A 117 5.98 0.73 16.76
N MET A 118 7.06 1.51 16.82
CA MET A 118 8.17 1.27 17.76
C MET A 118 7.82 1.53 19.24
N HIS A 119 6.71 2.22 19.53
CA HIS A 119 6.30 2.51 20.91
C HIS A 119 5.46 1.40 21.54
N CYS A 120 4.68 0.65 20.75
CA CYS A 120 3.81 -0.42 21.26
C CYS A 120 4.03 -1.78 20.61
N GLY A 121 4.80 -1.87 19.53
CA GLY A 121 4.99 -3.10 18.76
C GLY A 121 3.79 -3.56 17.93
N CYS A 122 2.68 -2.80 17.90
CA CYS A 122 1.51 -3.18 17.11
C CYS A 122 1.66 -2.81 15.63
N LEU A 123 0.99 -3.57 14.78
CA LEU A 123 0.76 -3.22 13.38
C LEU A 123 -0.12 -1.96 13.31
N VAL A 124 0.36 -0.90 12.65
CA VAL A 124 -0.30 0.41 12.65
C VAL A 124 -1.64 0.38 11.93
N ALA A 125 -1.79 -0.42 10.87
CA ALA A 125 -3.07 -0.62 10.20
C ALA A 125 -4.10 -1.28 11.13
N VAL A 126 -3.71 -2.31 11.87
CA VAL A 126 -4.61 -2.94 12.86
C VAL A 126 -4.99 -1.96 13.96
N ARG A 127 -4.01 -1.26 14.54
CA ARG A 127 -4.26 -0.35 15.66
C ARG A 127 -5.12 0.85 15.25
N ALA A 128 -4.90 1.40 14.06
CA ALA A 128 -5.66 2.53 13.52
C ALA A 128 -7.14 2.17 13.29
N LEU A 129 -7.42 0.92 12.90
CA LEU A 129 -8.76 0.43 12.61
C LEU A 129 -9.63 0.26 13.87
N LEU A 130 -9.05 -0.05 15.03
CA LEU A 130 -9.84 -0.32 16.25
C LEU A 130 -10.37 0.96 16.92
N LYS A 131 -11.67 0.97 17.30
CA LYS A 131 -12.35 2.13 17.94
C LYS A 131 -11.74 2.52 19.28
N ASN A 132 -11.40 1.53 20.11
CA ASN A 132 -10.96 1.76 21.49
C ASN A 132 -9.43 1.88 21.61
N GLN A 133 -8.78 2.42 20.59
CA GLN A 133 -7.32 2.61 20.56
C GLN A 133 -6.98 4.08 20.35
N ALA A 134 -5.81 4.47 20.82
CA ALA A 134 -5.20 5.77 20.58
C ALA A 134 -3.72 5.59 20.21
N CYS A 135 -3.09 6.62 19.66
CA CYS A 135 -1.66 6.59 19.38
C CYS A 135 -0.85 6.43 20.69
N PRO A 136 0.08 5.47 20.78
CA PRO A 136 0.88 5.23 21.99
C PRO A 136 2.14 6.12 22.05
N TYR A 137 2.20 7.18 21.23
CA TYR A 137 3.34 8.08 21.21
C TYR A 137 3.54 8.70 22.61
N PRO A 138 4.76 8.69 23.16
CA PRO A 138 5.02 9.20 24.50
C PRO A 138 4.75 10.70 24.57
N GLY A 139 4.14 11.14 25.66
CA GLY A 139 3.67 12.51 25.81
C GLY A 139 2.27 12.66 25.23
N GLN A 140 2.15 13.14 23.99
CA GLN A 140 0.86 13.40 23.36
C GLN A 140 0.56 12.37 22.25
N ALA A 141 -0.60 11.73 22.35
CA ALA A 141 -1.11 10.88 21.29
C ALA A 141 -1.28 11.69 19.99
N ARG A 142 -0.71 11.19 18.89
CA ARG A 142 -0.82 11.84 17.57
C ARG A 142 -2.21 11.70 16.94
N TRP A 143 -3.05 10.82 17.49
CA TRP A 143 -4.45 10.61 17.13
C TRP A 143 -5.17 9.91 18.29
N SER A 144 -6.50 10.07 18.33
CA SER A 144 -7.42 9.44 19.29
C SER A 144 -8.61 8.77 18.60
#